data_AF-A0AAU8WUA8-F1
#
_entry.id   AF-A0AAU8WUA8-F1
#
_cell.length_a   1.000
_cell.length_b   1.000
_cell.length_c   1.000
_cell.angle_alpha   90.00
_cell.angle_beta   90.00
_cell.angle_gamma   90.00
#
_symmetry.space_group_name_H-M   'P 1'
#
loop_
_entity.id
_entity.type
_entity.pdbx_description
1 polymer ?
#
loop_
_entity_poly.entity_id
_entity_poly.type
_entity_poly.pdbx_seq_one_letter_code
_entity_poly.pdbx_strand_id
1 'polypeptide(L)'
;MPSKKAEPFHWDSLVRLTHWGVAAACIGNLWLNEAGEEWHEWLGYAAMALISLRLVWGLSFARGHARLRALIPSRADFRQQAVELRERTPATPGHHGSGKLAVWALWLTVLATAGSGWFQNTELGFELGADDWHLWCTWVLQGLIALHLTALAFTSLRQRSNLVVRMLPAVRGARPQQAPARQDQHS
;
A
#
# COMPACT_ATOMS: atom_id res chain seq x y z
N MET A 1 26.83 -23.74 18.28
CA MET A 1 26.27 -23.46 16.94
C MET A 1 25.74 -22.03 16.95
N PRO A 2 26.21 -21.11 16.10
CA PRO A 2 25.68 -19.74 16.11
C PRO A 2 24.23 -19.75 15.61
N SER A 3 23.33 -19.32 16.49
CA SER A 3 21.91 -19.09 16.19
C SER A 3 21.79 -18.15 15.00
N LYS A 4 21.06 -18.57 13.96
CA LYS A 4 20.72 -17.70 12.81
C LYS A 4 20.01 -16.47 13.37
N LYS A 5 20.71 -15.32 13.36
CA LYS A 5 20.08 -14.03 13.64
C LYS A 5 18.87 -13.90 12.73
N ALA A 6 17.70 -13.61 13.29
CA ALA A 6 16.51 -13.33 12.50
C ALA A 6 16.83 -12.12 11.61
N GLU A 7 16.91 -12.36 10.30
CA GLU A 7 17.06 -11.31 9.29
C GLU A 7 15.96 -10.27 9.51
N PRO A 8 16.28 -8.98 9.69
CA PRO A 8 15.27 -7.95 9.88
C PRO A 8 14.31 -7.96 8.69
N PHE A 9 13.01 -7.87 8.97
CA PHE A 9 11.97 -7.84 7.95
C PHE A 9 12.14 -6.62 7.03
N HIS A 10 12.87 -6.82 5.93
CA HIS A 10 13.08 -5.81 4.91
C HIS A 10 11.97 -5.92 3.87
N TRP A 11 11.11 -4.91 3.81
CA TRP A 11 10.22 -4.73 2.67
C TRP A 11 11.05 -4.62 1.40
N ASP A 12 10.74 -5.45 0.42
CA ASP A 12 11.37 -5.46 -0.90
C ASP A 12 11.33 -4.04 -1.50
N SER A 13 12.50 -3.56 -1.94
CA SER A 13 12.69 -2.19 -2.44
C SER A 13 11.73 -1.84 -3.56
N LEU A 14 11.36 -2.81 -4.41
CA LEU A 14 10.41 -2.57 -5.50
C LEU A 14 8.99 -2.32 -4.98
N VAL A 15 8.58 -2.97 -3.88
CA VAL A 15 7.29 -2.70 -3.22
C VAL A 15 7.21 -1.23 -2.81
N ARG A 16 8.30 -0.72 -2.22
CA ARG A 16 8.34 0.66 -1.72
C ARG A 16 8.33 1.66 -2.87
N LEU A 17 9.13 1.40 -3.90
CA LEU A 17 9.20 2.27 -5.09
C LEU A 17 7.83 2.37 -5.77
N THR A 18 7.19 1.23 -6.02
CA THR A 18 5.86 1.21 -6.67
C THR A 18 4.80 1.86 -5.80
N HIS A 19 4.80 1.62 -4.49
CA HIS A 19 3.85 2.24 -3.57
C HIS A 19 4.02 3.76 -3.49
N TRP A 20 5.23 4.25 -3.22
CA TRP A 20 5.51 5.68 -3.11
C TRP A 20 5.38 6.40 -4.45
N GLY A 21 5.72 5.73 -5.56
CA GLY A 21 5.52 6.27 -6.90
C GLY A 21 4.03 6.48 -7.22
N VAL A 22 3.17 5.51 -6.91
CA VAL A 22 1.72 5.66 -7.08
C VAL A 22 1.18 6.76 -6.15
N ALA A 23 1.63 6.80 -4.89
CA ALA A 23 1.22 7.84 -3.96
C ALA A 23 1.61 9.25 -4.46
N ALA A 24 2.82 9.42 -4.98
CA ALA A 24 3.28 10.67 -5.56
C ALA A 24 2.48 11.05 -6.82
N ALA A 25 2.17 10.09 -7.70
CA ALA A 25 1.34 10.34 -8.88
C ALA A 25 -0.08 10.78 -8.50
N CYS A 26 -0.71 10.13 -7.51
CA CYS A 26 -2.02 10.55 -7.00
C CYS A 26 -1.97 11.96 -6.39
N ILE A 27 -0.96 12.28 -5.59
CA ILE A 27 -0.82 13.62 -4.99
C ILE A 27 -0.60 14.67 -6.08
N GLY A 28 0.25 14.37 -7.07
CA GLY A 28 0.49 15.25 -8.21
C GLY A 28 -0.78 15.53 -9.01
N ASN A 29 -1.60 14.51 -9.26
CA ASN A 29 -2.87 14.67 -9.98
C ASN A 29 -3.97 15.36 -9.15
N LEU A 30 -3.93 15.31 -7.82
CA LEU A 30 -4.92 16.00 -6.98
C LEU A 30 -4.59 17.47 -6.73
N TRP A 31 -3.31 17.81 -6.59
CA TRP A 31 -2.90 19.12 -6.04
C TRP A 31 -2.01 19.95 -6.96
N LEU A 32 -1.33 19.32 -7.92
CA LEU A 32 -0.31 20.00 -8.74
C LEU A 32 -0.71 20.17 -10.20
N ASN A 33 -1.74 19.47 -10.68
CA ASN A 33 -2.16 19.50 -12.08
C ASN A 33 -3.68 19.54 -12.17
N GLU A 34 -4.20 20.27 -13.15
CA GLU A 34 -5.62 20.29 -13.45
C GLU A 34 -6.02 19.10 -14.34
N ALA A 35 -7.30 18.71 -14.29
CA ALA A 35 -7.81 17.64 -15.15
C ALA A 35 -7.71 18.04 -16.62
N GLY A 36 -7.11 17.18 -17.44
CA GLY A 36 -6.93 17.42 -18.88
C GLY A 36 -5.63 18.14 -19.27
N GLU A 37 -4.76 18.50 -18.32
CA GLU A 37 -3.40 18.97 -18.65
C GLU A 37 -2.49 17.81 -19.04
N GLU A 38 -1.47 18.07 -19.86
CA GLU A 38 -0.52 17.04 -20.32
C GLU A 38 0.08 16.23 -19.15
N TRP A 39 0.47 16.92 -18.07
CA TRP A 39 1.03 16.27 -16.89
C TRP A 39 0.04 15.37 -16.16
N HIS A 40 -1.25 15.68 -16.19
CA HIS A 40 -2.30 14.84 -15.61
C HIS A 40 -2.35 13.47 -16.30
N GLU A 41 -2.30 13.47 -17.64
CA GLU A 41 -2.27 12.25 -18.45
C GLU A 41 -1.00 11.42 -18.19
N TRP A 42 0.17 12.06 -18.23
CA TRP A 42 1.45 11.39 -18.01
C TRP A 42 1.54 10.73 -16.62
N LEU A 43 1.06 11.42 -15.58
CA LEU A 43 0.99 10.87 -14.23
C LEU A 43 -0.02 9.70 -14.14
N GLY A 44 -1.14 9.77 -14.86
CA GLY A 44 -2.07 8.65 -14.99
C GLY A 44 -1.42 7.41 -15.61
N TYR A 45 -0.70 7.58 -16.72
CA TYR A 45 0.06 6.50 -17.36
C TYR A 45 1.17 5.94 -16.46
N ALA A 46 1.88 6.82 -15.74
CA ALA A 46 2.90 6.41 -14.78
C ALA A 46 2.30 5.57 -13.64
N ALA A 47 1.17 5.99 -13.07
CA ALA A 47 0.48 5.23 -12.03
C ALA A 47 0.03 3.85 -12.53
N MET A 48 -0.55 3.79 -13.73
CA MET A 48 -0.95 2.52 -14.38
C MET A 48 0.25 1.59 -14.61
N ALA A 49 1.37 2.12 -15.09
CA ALA A 49 2.59 1.36 -15.31
C ALA A 49 3.18 0.82 -13.99
N LEU A 50 3.21 1.63 -12.93
CA LEU A 50 3.73 1.22 -11.61
C LEU A 50 2.89 0.10 -10.98
N ILE A 51 1.55 0.18 -11.08
CA ILE A 51 0.67 -0.88 -10.60
C ILE A 51 0.84 -2.15 -11.44
N SER A 52 0.94 -2.03 -12.76
CA SER A 52 1.16 -3.17 -13.65
C SER A 52 2.48 -3.88 -13.33
N LEU A 53 3.57 -3.13 -13.17
CA LEU A 53 4.86 -3.64 -12.72
C LEU A 53 4.73 -4.36 -11.37
N ARG A 54 3.99 -3.76 -10.43
CA ARG A 54 3.76 -4.33 -9.10
C ARG A 54 3.02 -5.67 -9.18
N LEU A 55 2.00 -5.77 -10.03
CA LEU A 55 1.26 -7.01 -10.26
C LEU A 55 2.19 -8.07 -10.85
N VAL A 56 2.90 -7.77 -11.94
CA VAL A 56 3.83 -8.71 -12.58
C VAL A 56 4.89 -9.22 -11.59
N TRP A 57 5.45 -8.33 -10.78
CA TRP A 57 6.40 -8.70 -9.72
C TRP A 57 5.80 -9.61 -8.65
N GLY A 58 4.60 -9.26 -8.19
CA GLY A 58 3.87 -10.02 -7.18
C GLY A 58 3.43 -11.41 -7.65
N LEU A 59 3.27 -11.61 -8.96
CA LEU A 59 2.98 -12.88 -9.61
C LEU A 59 4.25 -13.73 -9.79
N SER A 60 5.35 -13.10 -10.22
CA SER A 60 6.49 -13.83 -10.80
C SER A 60 7.71 -13.94 -9.88
N PHE A 61 7.99 -12.93 -9.05
CA PHE A 61 9.29 -12.81 -8.36
C PHE A 61 9.21 -12.64 -6.84
N ALA A 62 8.05 -12.25 -6.31
CA ALA A 62 7.92 -11.94 -4.89
C ALA A 62 8.10 -13.17 -3.96
N ARG A 63 8.83 -12.98 -2.85
CA ARG A 63 9.00 -13.96 -1.77
C ARG A 63 8.28 -13.49 -0.50
N GLY A 64 7.73 -14.43 0.28
CA GLY A 64 7.08 -14.14 1.57
C GLY A 64 5.81 -13.27 1.46
N HIS A 65 5.68 -12.28 2.34
CA HIS A 65 4.53 -11.36 2.46
C HIS A 65 4.33 -10.44 1.25
N ALA A 66 5.32 -10.35 0.34
CA ALA A 66 5.21 -9.55 -0.87
C ALA A 66 4.46 -10.26 -2.01
N ARG A 67 4.15 -11.56 -1.87
CA ARG A 67 3.40 -12.35 -2.87
C ARG A 67 1.95 -11.91 -2.96
N LEU A 68 1.42 -11.88 -4.18
CA LEU A 68 -0.02 -11.63 -4.40
C LEU A 68 -0.91 -12.63 -3.66
N ARG A 69 -0.49 -13.90 -3.57
CA ARG A 69 -1.22 -14.93 -2.81
C ARG A 69 -1.35 -14.61 -1.32
N ALA A 70 -0.36 -13.92 -0.72
CA ALA A 70 -0.45 -13.48 0.67
C ALA A 70 -1.45 -12.32 0.85
N LEU A 71 -1.72 -11.59 -0.24
CA LEU A 71 -2.69 -10.49 -0.31
C LEU A 71 -4.09 -10.96 -0.72
N ILE A 72 -4.31 -12.26 -0.96
CA ILE A 72 -5.66 -12.79 -1.17
C ILE A 72 -6.34 -12.86 0.21
N PRO A 73 -7.46 -12.13 0.42
CA PRO A 73 -8.18 -12.18 1.68
C PRO A 73 -8.81 -13.56 1.88
N SER A 74 -8.62 -14.15 3.05
CA SER A 74 -9.25 -15.41 3.44
C SER A 74 -10.33 -15.19 4.50
N ARG A 75 -11.31 -16.09 4.59
CA ARG A 75 -12.34 -16.05 5.66
C ARG A 75 -11.72 -16.10 7.07
N ALA A 76 -10.56 -16.73 7.21
CA ALA A 76 -9.82 -16.80 8.46
C ALA A 76 -9.26 -15.43 8.88
N ASP A 77 -8.80 -14.62 7.93
CA ASP A 77 -8.27 -13.28 8.17
C ASP A 77 -9.36 -12.34 8.76
N PHE A 78 -10.59 -12.40 8.24
CA PHE A 78 -11.71 -11.62 8.78
C PHE A 78 -12.11 -12.07 10.18
N ARG A 79 -12.12 -13.37 10.43
CA ARG A 79 -12.46 -13.92 11.75
C ARG A 79 -11.42 -13.52 12.80
N GLN A 80 -10.13 -13.63 12.47
CA GLN A 80 -9.05 -13.18 13.35
C GLN A 80 -9.13 -11.69 13.60
N GLN A 81 -9.38 -10.88 12.57
CA GLN A 81 -9.56 -9.44 12.73
C GLN A 81 -10.73 -9.08 13.66
N ALA A 82 -11.87 -9.78 13.55
CA ALA A 82 -13.01 -9.56 14.44
C ALA A 82 -12.69 -9.92 15.91
N VAL A 83 -11.93 -10.99 16.14
CA VAL A 83 -11.46 -11.39 17.47
C VAL A 83 -10.46 -10.36 18.03
N GLU A 84 -9.45 -9.97 17.26
CA GLU A 84 -8.46 -8.94 17.66
C GLU A 84 -9.15 -7.59 17.97
N LEU A 85 -10.19 -7.22 17.20
CA LEU A 85 -10.95 -6.00 17.44
C LEU A 85 -11.74 -6.09 18.76
N ARG A 86 -12.37 -7.24 19.03
CA ARG A 86 -13.13 -7.51 20.25
C ARG A 86 -12.26 -7.58 21.49
N GLU A 87 -11.08 -8.20 21.39
CA GLU A 87 -10.16 -8.44 22.50
C GLU A 87 -9.17 -7.30 22.74
N ARG A 88 -9.13 -6.28 21.87
CA ARG A 88 -8.17 -5.16 21.90
C ARG A 88 -6.70 -5.61 21.91
N THR A 89 -6.43 -6.81 21.43
CA THR A 89 -5.09 -7.39 21.31
C THR A 89 -4.29 -6.67 20.19
N PRO A 90 -2.95 -6.59 20.30
CA PRO A 90 -2.14 -6.00 19.26
C PRO A 90 -2.27 -6.81 17.98
N ALA A 91 -2.60 -6.12 16.88
CA ALA A 91 -2.81 -6.73 15.58
C ALA A 91 -1.57 -7.46 15.08
N THR A 92 -1.74 -8.69 14.62
CA THR A 92 -0.64 -9.45 14.01
C THR A 92 -0.38 -8.92 12.59
N PRO A 93 0.86 -8.51 12.24
CA PRO A 93 1.17 -7.99 10.90
C PRO A 93 0.83 -9.01 9.81
N GLY A 94 0.04 -8.61 8.80
CA GLY A 94 -0.26 -9.44 7.61
C GLY A 94 -1.58 -10.22 7.62
N HIS A 95 -2.34 -10.18 8.72
CA HIS A 95 -3.58 -10.99 8.88
C HIS A 95 -4.89 -10.21 8.71
N HIS A 96 -4.83 -8.93 8.38
CA HIS A 96 -6.04 -8.10 8.25
C HIS A 96 -6.71 -8.27 6.89
N GLY A 97 -7.80 -9.04 6.86
CA GLY A 97 -8.58 -9.30 5.66
C GLY A 97 -9.12 -8.02 5.02
N SER A 98 -9.54 -7.03 5.83
CA SER A 98 -9.99 -5.73 5.32
C SER A 98 -8.85 -4.93 4.67
N GLY A 99 -7.62 -5.03 5.19
CA GLY A 99 -6.45 -4.37 4.62
C GLY A 99 -6.08 -4.96 3.26
N LYS A 100 -6.17 -6.29 3.13
CA LYS A 100 -5.97 -6.98 1.85
C LYS A 100 -7.01 -6.58 0.79
N LEU A 101 -8.29 -6.48 1.18
CA LEU A 101 -9.34 -5.98 0.28
C LEU A 101 -9.09 -4.53 -0.14
N ALA A 102 -8.70 -3.67 0.81
CA ALA A 102 -8.45 -2.26 0.51
C ALA A 102 -7.31 -2.08 -0.52
N VAL A 103 -6.26 -2.91 -0.46
CA VAL A 103 -5.19 -2.90 -1.47
C VAL A 103 -5.71 -3.24 -2.85
N TRP A 104 -6.53 -4.30 -2.98
CA TRP A 104 -7.13 -4.68 -4.26
C TRP A 104 -8.08 -3.61 -4.77
N ALA A 105 -8.93 -3.05 -3.91
CA ALA A 105 -9.84 -1.98 -4.26
C ALA A 105 -9.07 -0.78 -4.81
N LEU A 106 -8.04 -0.30 -4.11
CA LEU A 106 -7.21 0.81 -4.57
C LEU A 106 -6.52 0.52 -5.90
N TRP A 107 -5.93 -0.67 -6.07
CA TRP A 107 -5.27 -1.01 -7.34
C TRP A 107 -6.24 -1.05 -8.52
N LEU A 108 -7.39 -1.70 -8.35
CA LEU A 108 -8.39 -1.79 -9.40
C LEU A 108 -8.98 -0.43 -9.72
N THR A 109 -9.25 0.41 -8.72
CA THR A 109 -9.78 1.75 -8.97
C THR A 109 -8.75 2.64 -9.66
N VAL A 110 -7.46 2.61 -9.27
CA VAL A 110 -6.44 3.41 -9.99
C VAL A 110 -6.32 2.94 -11.45
N LEU A 111 -6.33 1.63 -11.70
CA LEU A 111 -6.30 1.09 -13.06
C LEU A 111 -7.55 1.49 -13.85
N ALA A 112 -8.73 1.46 -13.21
CA ALA A 112 -9.99 1.88 -13.83
C ALA A 112 -9.98 3.38 -14.16
N THR A 113 -9.49 4.23 -13.25
CA THR A 113 -9.35 5.68 -13.46
C THR A 113 -8.36 5.98 -14.59
N ALA A 114 -7.17 5.38 -14.59
CA ALA A 114 -6.19 5.62 -15.64
C ALA A 114 -6.64 5.04 -16.99
N GLY A 115 -7.29 3.88 -16.98
CA GLY A 115 -7.86 3.26 -18.17
C GLY A 115 -9.03 4.04 -18.76
N SER A 116 -9.92 4.58 -17.92
CA SER A 116 -11.02 5.44 -18.40
C SER A 116 -10.50 6.78 -18.91
N GLY A 117 -9.46 7.35 -18.31
CA GLY A 117 -8.81 8.57 -18.81
C GLY A 117 -8.18 8.36 -20.18
N TRP A 118 -7.46 7.25 -20.37
CA TRP A 118 -6.97 6.85 -21.70
C TRP A 118 -8.12 6.66 -22.69
N PHE A 119 -9.24 6.06 -22.25
CA PHE A 119 -10.37 5.75 -23.10
C PHE A 119 -11.10 7.00 -23.59
N GLN A 120 -11.13 8.09 -22.81
CA GLN A 120 -11.67 9.40 -23.24
C GLN A 120 -10.99 9.92 -24.51
N ASN A 121 -9.72 9.59 -24.73
CA ASN A 121 -8.96 10.02 -25.91
C ASN A 121 -9.30 9.21 -27.18
N THR A 122 -10.32 8.34 -27.13
CA THR A 122 -10.79 7.55 -28.27
C THR A 122 -12.19 7.97 -28.69
N GLU A 123 -12.51 7.86 -29.98
CA GLU A 123 -13.85 8.19 -30.52
C GLU A 123 -14.95 7.38 -29.81
N LEU A 124 -14.73 6.08 -29.63
CA LEU A 124 -15.67 5.19 -28.94
C LEU A 124 -15.85 5.58 -27.47
N GLY A 125 -14.79 5.99 -26.78
CA GLY A 125 -14.88 6.40 -25.38
C GLY A 125 -15.67 7.69 -25.22
N PHE A 126 -15.51 8.64 -26.14
CA PHE A 126 -16.33 9.84 -26.16
C PHE A 126 -17.83 9.50 -26.34
N GLU A 127 -18.16 8.65 -27.31
CA GLU A 127 -19.56 8.22 -27.56
C GLU A 127 -20.19 7.45 -26.39
N LEU A 128 -19.40 6.65 -25.68
CA LEU A 128 -19.86 5.84 -24.54
C LEU A 128 -19.83 6.57 -23.19
N GLY A 129 -19.49 7.86 -23.16
CA GLY A 129 -19.47 8.65 -21.91
C GLY A 129 -18.31 8.30 -20.98
N ALA A 130 -17.11 8.07 -21.54
CA ALA A 130 -15.90 7.82 -20.75
C ALA A 130 -15.57 8.98 -19.78
N ASP A 131 -16.03 10.20 -20.07
CA ASP A 131 -15.89 11.36 -19.18
C ASP A 131 -16.55 11.13 -17.81
N ASP A 132 -17.83 10.80 -17.83
CA ASP A 132 -18.59 10.48 -16.62
C ASP A 132 -17.99 9.28 -15.88
N TRP A 133 -17.50 8.28 -16.62
CA TRP A 133 -16.91 7.09 -16.02
C TRP A 133 -15.59 7.38 -15.31
N HIS A 134 -14.76 8.22 -15.92
CA HIS A 134 -13.52 8.71 -15.31
C HIS A 134 -13.81 9.57 -14.08
N LEU A 135 -14.75 10.51 -14.18
CA LEU A 135 -15.17 11.34 -13.04
C LEU A 135 -15.67 10.48 -11.88
N TRP A 136 -16.52 9.50 -12.15
CA TRP A 136 -17.02 8.60 -11.11
C TRP A 136 -15.88 7.80 -10.46
N CYS A 137 -14.95 7.28 -11.28
CA CYS A 137 -13.78 6.57 -10.80
C CYS A 137 -12.84 7.47 -9.96
N THR A 138 -12.68 8.75 -10.29
CA THR A 138 -11.88 9.69 -9.48
C THR A 138 -12.52 9.94 -8.11
N TRP A 139 -13.84 10.14 -8.03
CA TRP A 139 -14.56 10.26 -6.76
C TRP A 139 -14.39 9.02 -5.87
N VAL A 140 -14.58 7.83 -6.45
CA VAL A 140 -14.37 6.56 -5.74
C VAL A 140 -12.92 6.43 -5.26
N LEU A 141 -11.95 6.77 -6.11
CA LEU A 141 -10.53 6.72 -5.76
C LEU A 141 -10.20 7.65 -4.59
N GLN A 142 -10.67 8.90 -4.63
CA GLN A 142 -10.46 9.86 -3.56
C GLN A 142 -11.06 9.38 -2.24
N GLY A 143 -12.28 8.83 -2.28
CA GLY A 143 -12.93 8.23 -1.11
C GLY A 143 -12.13 7.06 -0.53
N LEU A 144 -11.62 6.17 -1.38
CA LEU A 144 -10.79 5.04 -0.95
C LEU A 144 -9.44 5.49 -0.38
N ILE A 145 -8.80 6.51 -0.96
CA ILE A 145 -7.56 7.10 -0.44
C ILE A 145 -7.82 7.72 0.94
N ALA A 146 -8.89 8.50 1.10
CA ALA A 146 -9.26 9.10 2.38
C ALA A 146 -9.53 8.01 3.44
N LEU A 147 -10.26 6.96 3.08
CA LEU A 147 -10.50 5.81 3.96
C LEU A 147 -9.19 5.10 4.35
N HIS A 148 -8.28 4.91 3.39
CA HIS A 148 -6.98 4.30 3.61
C HIS A 148 -6.12 5.11 4.59
N LEU A 149 -6.04 6.44 4.39
CA LEU A 149 -5.32 7.35 5.28
C LEU A 149 -5.94 7.38 6.68
N THR A 150 -7.27 7.35 6.77
CA THR A 150 -7.97 7.29 8.06
C THR A 150 -7.68 5.98 8.79
N ALA A 151 -7.68 4.85 8.08
CA ALA A 151 -7.32 3.56 8.65
C ALA A 151 -5.85 3.54 9.13
N LEU A 152 -4.95 4.18 8.40
CA LEU A 152 -3.55 4.34 8.79
C LEU A 152 -3.40 5.20 10.04
N ALA A 153 -4.12 6.33 10.13
CA ALA A 153 -4.14 7.18 11.31
C ALA A 153 -4.70 6.44 12.52
N PHE A 154 -5.84 5.76 12.36
CA PHE A 154 -6.47 4.96 13.42
C PHE A 154 -5.55 3.86 13.96
N THR A 155 -4.92 3.10 13.07
CA THR A 155 -3.98 2.03 13.47
C THR A 155 -2.70 2.58 14.10
N SER A 156 -2.17 3.70 13.57
CA SER A 156 -1.02 4.40 14.16
C SER A 156 -1.30 4.86 15.59
N LEU A 157 -2.46 5.49 15.82
CA LEU A 157 -2.90 5.94 17.14
C LEU A 157 -3.10 4.77 18.11
N ARG A 158 -3.72 3.67 17.65
CA ARG A 158 -4.02 2.50 18.48
C ARG A 158 -2.78 1.70 18.84
N GLN A 159 -1.78 1.63 17.96
CA GLN A 159 -0.55 0.83 18.15
C GLN A 159 0.66 1.67 18.58
N ARG A 160 0.53 3.00 18.70
CA ARG A 160 1.62 3.95 18.98
C ARG A 160 2.88 3.69 18.14
N SER A 161 2.70 3.22 16.90
CA SER A 161 3.80 2.88 16.02
C SER A 161 3.57 3.50 14.65
N ASN A 162 4.53 4.29 14.18
CA ASN A 162 4.46 4.95 12.88
C ASN A 162 4.71 3.92 11.77
N LEU A 163 3.62 3.36 11.24
CA LEU A 163 3.68 2.43 10.10
C LEU A 163 4.31 3.08 8.85
N VAL A 164 4.12 4.39 8.68
CA VAL A 164 4.76 5.20 7.63
C VAL A 164 6.29 5.13 7.73
N VAL A 165 6.85 5.28 8.93
CA VAL A 165 8.30 5.25 9.18
C VAL A 165 8.88 3.87 8.86
N ARG A 166 8.10 2.80 8.99
CA ARG A 166 8.53 1.45 8.61
C ARG A 166 8.59 1.23 7.09
N MET A 167 7.87 2.04 6.30
CA MET A 167 7.95 2.02 4.83
C MET A 167 9.05 2.94 4.29
N LEU A 168 9.53 3.92 5.06
CA LEU A 168 10.68 4.71 4.67
C LEU A 168 11.95 3.82 4.59
N PRO A 169 12.91 4.14 3.70
CA PRO A 169 14.22 3.52 3.74
C PRO A 169 14.80 3.68 5.15
N ALA A 170 15.25 2.59 5.76
CA ALA A 170 15.95 2.69 7.03
C ALA A 170 17.21 3.55 6.78
N VAL A 171 17.25 4.75 7.32
CA VAL A 171 18.51 5.48 7.47
C VAL A 171 19.38 4.59 8.35
N ARG A 172 20.47 4.04 7.78
CA ARG A 172 21.44 3.23 8.53
C ARG A 172 21.92 4.07 9.71
N GLY A 173 21.51 3.75 10.93
CA GLY A 173 21.93 4.56 12.08
C GLY A 173 21.48 4.11 13.47
N ALA A 174 20.34 3.43 13.65
CA ALA A 174 19.93 3.00 14.98
C ALA A 174 20.44 1.59 15.28
N ARG A 175 21.73 1.48 15.65
CA ARG A 175 22.26 0.30 16.34
C ARG A 175 21.43 0.13 17.63
N PRO A 176 20.74 -1.01 17.86
CA PRO A 176 20.07 -1.22 19.14
C PRO A 176 21.13 -1.15 20.24
N GLN A 177 20.95 -0.26 21.22
CA GLN A 177 21.73 -0.27 22.45
C GLN A 177 21.62 -1.69 23.04
N GLN A 178 22.70 -2.45 22.97
CA GLN A 178 22.89 -3.60 23.81
C GLN A 178 22.91 -3.07 25.24
N ALA A 179 21.87 -3.37 26.02
CA ALA A 179 21.90 -3.15 27.45
C ALA A 179 23.14 -3.86 28.02
N PRO A 180 23.96 -3.20 28.85
CA PRO A 180 25.14 -3.83 29.40
C PRO A 180 24.69 -5.04 30.23
N ALA A 181 25.31 -6.19 29.94
CA ALA A 181 25.11 -7.42 30.69
C ALA A 181 25.37 -7.11 32.17
N ARG A 182 24.36 -7.32 33.03
CA ARG A 182 24.60 -7.47 34.46
C ARG A 182 25.49 -8.69 34.63
N GLN A 183 26.76 -8.45 34.93
CA GLN A 183 27.58 -9.43 35.63
C GLN A 183 27.03 -9.51 37.05
N ASP A 184 26.10 -10.43 37.26
CA ASP A 184 25.84 -10.95 38.60
C ASP A 184 27.04 -11.85 38.95
N GLN A 185 28.08 -11.25 39.53
CA GLN A 185 29.13 -11.99 40.21
C GLN A 185 28.64 -12.35 41.61
N HIS A 186 28.25 -13.61 41.74
CA HIS A 186 28.39 -14.38 42.96
C HIS A 186 29.79 -14.20 43.55
N SER A 187 29.87 -13.79 44.81
CA SER A 187 30.82 -14.26 45.83
C SER A 187 30.27 -13.92 47.20
#